data_AF-A0A954LMQ2-F1
#
_entry.id   AF-A0A954LMQ2-F1
#
_cell.length_a   1.000
_cell.length_b   1.000
_cell.length_c   1.000
_cell.angle_alpha   90.00
_cell.angle_beta   90.00
_cell.angle_gamma   90.00
#
_symmetry.space_group_name_H-M   'P 1'
#
loop_
_entity.id
_entity.type
_entity.pdbx_description
1 polymer ?
#
loop_
_entity_poly.entity_id
_entity_poly.type
_entity_poly.pdbx_seq_one_letter_code
_entity_poly.pdbx_strand_id
1 'polypeptide(L)'
;LVVAIGEFGRTPKINAKGGRDHWGPVFSFAMAGAGISGGQVYGASDKTGGHPVEDRVRPGDLTATMFHLLGINPQSMFTDREGRPHRLTEGAPLFKLLGTAPATHRRTESTGDPARVPPLDPEMTLVQTDFQRSDPIKPLTSGSRPKGWRADPLGDEAPFGMRVINGNAAMGWHGGDLPAGYEVPQPMLAILAQEVRSPFAGTYQLRVRLAGESSDEKTAKWFQENFTCRLQFFQFTERTKNAAHRKTLASVDVHPTFSKTTPKFEEMELVKEFVNPNPGANFSFGIGLGVAVVIEKTSPGDLQLPSGSSPLARLSIECVQLKFIGKERNEKVTK
;
A
#
# COMPACT_ATOMS: atom_id res chain seq x y z
N LEU A 1 -7.15 -27.79 10.76
CA LEU A 1 -5.76 -27.72 11.25
C LEU A 1 -5.37 -26.25 11.31
N VAL A 2 -4.82 -25.80 12.44
CA VAL A 2 -4.21 -24.48 12.56
C VAL A 2 -2.71 -24.67 12.71
N VAL A 3 -1.92 -23.95 11.91
CA VAL A 3 -0.45 -23.93 11.99
C VAL A 3 0.00 -22.48 12.09
N ALA A 4 0.75 -22.17 13.13
CA ALA A 4 1.42 -20.89 13.29
C ALA A 4 2.94 -21.13 13.24
N ILE A 5 3.60 -20.56 12.23
CA ILE A 5 5.01 -20.83 11.93
C ILE A 5 5.68 -19.59 11.35
N GLY A 6 6.97 -19.42 11.64
CA GLY A 6 7.83 -18.45 10.96
C GLY A 6 8.71 -19.10 9.89
N GLU A 7 9.38 -18.31 9.06
CA GLU A 7 10.25 -18.83 8.00
C GLU A 7 11.70 -19.06 8.46
N PHE A 8 12.13 -18.32 9.49
CA PHE A 8 13.49 -18.39 10.05
C PHE A 8 13.50 -17.89 11.49
N GLY A 9 14.49 -18.35 12.26
CA GLY A 9 14.78 -17.84 13.59
C GLY A 9 15.65 -16.58 13.54
N ARG A 10 16.19 -16.23 14.71
CA ARG A 10 17.10 -15.10 14.89
C ARG A 10 18.37 -15.54 15.59
N THR A 11 19.50 -14.94 15.21
CA THR A 11 20.78 -15.28 15.84
C THR A 11 20.70 -15.12 17.36
N PRO A 12 21.32 -16.02 18.15
CA PRO A 12 21.43 -15.85 19.59
C PRO A 12 22.20 -14.58 19.98
N LYS A 13 23.11 -14.14 19.11
CA LYS A 13 23.97 -12.96 19.29
C LYS A 13 23.35 -11.71 18.67
N ILE A 14 23.44 -10.60 19.40
CA ILE A 14 23.09 -9.26 18.92
C ILE A 14 24.21 -8.75 18.00
N ASN A 15 23.83 -8.23 16.83
CA ASN A 15 24.75 -7.67 15.85
C ASN A 15 25.16 -6.23 16.23
N ALA A 16 26.16 -5.68 15.53
CA ALA A 16 26.68 -4.33 15.79
C ALA A 16 25.65 -3.20 15.61
N LYS A 17 24.50 -3.48 14.98
CA LYS A 17 23.39 -2.54 14.76
C LYS A 17 22.30 -2.66 15.84
N GLY A 18 22.53 -3.43 16.90
CA GLY A 18 21.57 -3.63 18.00
C GLY A 18 20.43 -4.59 17.68
N GLY A 19 20.48 -5.32 16.55
CA GLY A 19 19.46 -6.28 16.13
C GLY A 19 19.95 -7.74 16.17
N ARG A 20 19.14 -8.68 15.67
CA ARG A 20 19.53 -10.09 15.45
C ARG A 20 19.34 -10.45 13.98
N ASP A 21 20.31 -11.18 13.42
CA ASP A 21 20.31 -11.55 12.00
C ASP A 21 19.38 -12.73 11.71
N HIS A 22 19.09 -12.99 10.44
CA HIS A 22 18.33 -14.16 10.02
C HIS A 22 19.08 -15.44 10.37
N TRP A 23 18.35 -16.41 10.91
CA TRP A 23 18.92 -17.66 11.39
C TRP A 23 18.07 -18.85 11.01
N GLY A 24 18.40 -19.49 9.89
CA GLY A 24 17.72 -20.69 9.39
C GLY A 24 17.86 -21.96 10.23
N PRO A 25 18.94 -22.19 11.02
CA PRO A 25 19.13 -23.46 11.71
C PRO A 25 18.05 -23.88 12.71
N VAL A 26 17.33 -22.93 13.33
CA VAL A 26 16.27 -23.25 14.29
C VAL A 26 15.20 -22.17 14.33
N PHE A 27 13.94 -22.61 14.42
CA PHE A 27 12.77 -21.80 14.72
C PHE A 27 11.66 -22.72 15.23
N SER A 28 10.63 -22.14 15.83
CA SER A 28 9.52 -22.89 16.41
C SER A 28 8.26 -22.74 15.57
N PHE A 29 7.38 -23.73 15.68
CA PHE A 29 6.03 -23.71 15.14
C PHE A 29 5.04 -24.24 16.18
N ALA A 30 3.78 -23.85 16.05
CA ALA A 30 2.69 -24.36 16.85
C ALA A 30 1.62 -24.96 15.93
N MET A 31 1.10 -26.12 16.31
CA MET A 31 0.01 -26.80 15.60
C MET A 31 -1.14 -27.08 16.55
N ALA A 32 -2.37 -26.94 16.07
CA ALA A 32 -3.57 -27.25 16.83
C ALA A 32 -4.68 -27.84 15.96
N GLY A 33 -5.46 -28.73 16.57
CA GLY A 33 -6.59 -29.42 15.93
C GLY A 33 -6.16 -30.51 14.94
N ALA A 34 -7.13 -31.06 14.21
CA ALA A 34 -6.93 -32.14 13.24
C ALA A 34 -6.21 -33.39 13.81
N GLY A 35 -6.37 -33.69 15.10
CA GLY A 35 -5.75 -34.86 15.73
C GLY A 35 -4.37 -34.61 16.37
N ILE A 36 -3.85 -33.38 16.33
CA ILE A 36 -2.67 -33.01 17.12
C ILE A 36 -3.00 -33.05 18.61
N SER A 37 -2.14 -33.71 19.40
CA SER A 37 -2.28 -33.74 20.87
C SER A 37 -1.93 -32.37 21.47
N GLY A 38 -2.76 -31.89 22.39
CA GLY A 38 -2.57 -30.58 23.03
C GLY A 38 -1.60 -30.64 24.22
N GLY A 39 -1.08 -29.48 24.64
CA GLY A 39 -0.29 -29.36 25.86
C GLY A 39 1.12 -29.99 25.80
N GLN A 40 1.59 -30.37 24.61
CA GLN A 40 2.91 -30.94 24.41
C GLN A 40 3.92 -29.91 23.89
N VAL A 41 5.19 -30.09 24.27
CA VAL A 41 6.35 -29.46 23.63
C VAL A 41 7.15 -30.58 22.98
N TYR A 42 7.52 -30.41 21.71
CA TYR A 42 8.23 -31.43 20.94
C TYR A 42 9.56 -30.89 20.45
N GLY A 43 10.64 -31.59 20.81
CA GLY A 43 12.01 -31.18 20.55
C GLY A 43 12.49 -30.01 21.41
N ALA A 44 13.79 -29.76 21.32
CA ALA A 44 14.46 -28.70 22.06
C ALA A 44 15.61 -28.09 21.25
N SER A 45 15.91 -26.82 21.53
CA SER A 45 17.12 -26.17 21.04
C SER A 45 18.25 -26.22 22.08
N ASP A 46 19.46 -25.90 21.64
CA ASP A 46 20.57 -25.65 22.56
C ASP A 46 20.22 -24.50 23.55
N LYS A 47 21.05 -24.36 24.60
CA LYS A 47 20.88 -23.34 25.65
C LYS A 47 20.79 -21.91 25.12
N THR A 48 21.33 -21.65 23.91
CA THR A 48 21.32 -20.33 23.29
C THR A 48 20.18 -20.13 22.30
N GLY A 49 19.39 -21.17 21.99
CA GLY A 49 18.39 -21.14 20.93
C GLY A 49 19.00 -21.07 19.53
N GLY A 50 20.23 -21.58 19.36
CA GLY A 50 20.98 -21.51 18.11
C GLY A 50 20.74 -22.70 17.19
N HIS A 51 20.64 -23.91 17.73
CA HIS A 51 20.47 -25.14 16.96
C HIS A 51 19.51 -26.11 17.66
N PRO A 52 18.81 -26.98 16.91
CA PRO A 52 18.05 -28.08 17.51
C PRO A 52 19.02 -29.10 18.13
N VAL A 53 18.71 -29.58 19.34
CA VAL A 53 19.50 -30.60 20.06
C VAL A 53 18.71 -31.86 20.36
N GLU A 54 17.38 -31.79 20.38
CA GLU A 54 16.49 -32.93 20.63
C GLU A 54 15.33 -32.93 19.64
N ASP A 55 14.96 -34.13 19.16
CA ASP A 55 13.84 -34.39 18.24
C ASP A 55 13.71 -33.34 17.11
N ARG A 56 14.83 -33.09 16.42
CA ARG A 56 14.90 -32.12 15.32
C ARG A 56 13.84 -32.42 14.25
N VAL A 57 13.00 -31.43 13.97
CA VAL A 57 12.03 -31.47 12.88
C VAL A 57 12.59 -30.78 11.64
N ARG A 58 12.54 -31.44 10.47
CA ARG A 58 12.86 -30.81 9.19
C ARG A 58 11.60 -30.20 8.57
N PRO A 59 11.71 -29.15 7.73
CA PRO A 59 10.56 -28.59 7.03
C PRO A 59 9.73 -29.63 6.27
N GLY A 60 10.39 -30.61 5.62
CA GLY A 60 9.71 -31.71 4.94
C GLY A 60 8.86 -32.58 5.87
N ASP A 61 9.32 -32.84 7.10
CA ASP A 61 8.59 -33.67 8.08
C ASP A 61 7.34 -32.93 8.57
N LEU A 62 7.43 -31.62 8.77
CA LEU A 62 6.29 -30.77 9.08
C LEU A 62 5.26 -30.78 7.94
N THR A 63 5.70 -30.54 6.70
CA THR A 63 4.83 -30.58 5.52
C THR A 63 4.17 -31.95 5.33
N ALA A 64 4.92 -33.04 5.55
CA ALA A 64 4.38 -34.40 5.50
C ALA A 64 3.31 -34.64 6.57
N THR A 65 3.52 -34.11 7.77
CA THR A 65 2.54 -34.15 8.86
C THR A 65 1.27 -33.41 8.47
N MET A 66 1.38 -32.21 7.89
CA MET A 66 0.23 -31.44 7.42
C MET A 66 -0.57 -32.19 6.34
N PHE A 67 0.10 -32.76 5.34
CA PHE A 67 -0.58 -33.54 4.29
C PHE A 67 -1.28 -34.76 4.86
N HIS A 68 -0.62 -35.51 5.75
CA HIS A 68 -1.24 -36.65 6.43
C HIS A 68 -2.53 -36.24 7.16
N LEU A 69 -2.50 -35.14 7.92
CA LEU A 69 -3.67 -34.64 8.66
C LEU A 69 -4.80 -34.14 7.76
N LEU A 70 -4.48 -33.74 6.52
CA LEU A 70 -5.45 -33.36 5.49
C LEU A 70 -5.96 -34.57 4.68
N GLY A 71 -5.48 -35.79 4.97
CA GLY A 71 -5.83 -37.00 4.22
C GLY A 71 -5.12 -37.13 2.86
N ILE A 72 -4.09 -36.33 2.61
CA ILE A 72 -3.26 -36.39 1.41
C ILE A 72 -2.09 -37.33 1.70
N ASN A 73 -1.85 -38.31 0.82
CA ASN A 73 -0.68 -39.19 0.96
C ASN A 73 0.61 -38.35 0.76
N PRO A 74 1.47 -38.20 1.78
CA PRO A 74 2.67 -37.37 1.67
C PRO A 74 3.71 -37.96 0.70
N GLN A 75 3.60 -39.23 0.33
CA GLN A 75 4.45 -39.88 -0.68
C GLN A 75 3.93 -39.69 -2.11
N SER A 76 2.81 -38.99 -2.31
CA SER A 76 2.29 -38.72 -3.65
C SER A 76 3.24 -37.84 -4.45
N MET A 77 3.16 -38.02 -5.76
CA MET A 77 3.89 -37.23 -6.76
C MET A 77 2.93 -36.24 -7.42
N PHE A 78 3.45 -35.10 -7.86
CA PHE A 78 2.78 -34.21 -8.79
C PHE A 78 3.70 -33.90 -9.96
N THR A 79 3.10 -33.56 -11.09
CA THR A 79 3.85 -33.24 -12.31
C THR A 79 3.91 -31.73 -12.48
N ASP A 80 5.10 -31.20 -12.74
CA ASP A 80 5.21 -29.79 -13.12
C ASP A 80 4.74 -29.54 -14.57
N ARG A 81 4.84 -28.30 -15.02
CA ARG A 81 4.39 -27.91 -16.37
C ARG A 81 5.23 -28.49 -17.50
N GLU A 82 6.43 -28.97 -17.18
CA GLU A 82 7.36 -29.58 -18.13
C GLU A 82 7.27 -31.11 -18.12
N GLY A 83 6.31 -31.67 -17.38
CA GLY A 83 6.14 -33.12 -17.29
C GLY A 83 7.05 -33.79 -16.27
N ARG A 84 7.83 -33.04 -15.46
CA ARG A 84 8.76 -33.65 -14.51
C ARG A 84 8.01 -34.06 -13.22
N PRO A 85 8.21 -35.29 -12.73
CA PRO A 85 7.56 -35.75 -11.51
C PRO A 85 8.31 -35.25 -10.27
N HIS A 86 7.59 -34.64 -9.34
CA HIS A 86 8.10 -34.15 -8.05
C HIS A 86 7.35 -34.81 -6.90
N ARG A 87 8.08 -35.14 -5.82
CA ARG A 87 7.44 -35.55 -4.57
C ARG A 87 6.75 -34.34 -3.92
N LEU A 88 5.59 -34.56 -3.31
CA LEU A 88 4.94 -33.51 -2.50
C LEU A 88 5.82 -33.07 -1.32
N THR A 89 6.56 -34.01 -0.72
CA THR A 89 7.52 -33.75 0.36
C THR A 89 8.55 -34.88 0.42
N GLU A 90 9.74 -34.58 0.96
CA GLU A 90 10.79 -35.56 1.23
C GLU A 90 10.79 -36.05 2.70
N GLY A 91 9.92 -35.50 3.54
CA GLY A 91 9.83 -35.86 4.96
C GLY A 91 8.82 -36.96 5.27
N ALA A 92 8.76 -37.33 6.55
CA ALA A 92 7.81 -38.29 7.08
C ALA A 92 6.87 -37.63 8.11
N PRO A 93 5.60 -38.05 8.21
CA PRO A 93 4.71 -37.54 9.25
C PRO A 93 5.25 -37.78 10.66
N LEU A 94 5.16 -36.76 11.50
CA LEU A 94 5.55 -36.81 12.90
C LEU A 94 4.41 -37.42 13.73
N PHE A 95 4.26 -38.74 13.67
CA PHE A 95 3.18 -39.45 14.37
C PHE A 95 3.18 -39.23 15.89
N LYS A 96 4.35 -38.93 16.49
CA LYS A 96 4.47 -38.58 17.90
C LYS A 96 3.66 -37.34 18.30
N LEU A 97 3.35 -36.44 17.36
CA LEU A 97 2.54 -35.25 17.63
C LEU A 97 1.04 -35.56 17.70
N LEU A 98 0.60 -36.73 17.24
CA LEU A 98 -0.80 -37.08 17.12
C LEU A 98 -1.34 -37.67 18.43
N GLY A 99 -2.61 -37.38 18.72
CA GLY A 99 -3.34 -38.07 19.78
C GLY A 99 -3.63 -39.52 19.43
N THR A 100 -3.90 -40.35 20.44
CA THR A 100 -4.25 -41.77 20.27
C THR A 100 -5.69 -41.98 19.77
N ALA A 101 -6.50 -40.92 19.76
CA ALA A 101 -7.87 -40.92 19.25
C ALA A 101 -8.18 -39.58 18.55
N PRO A 102 -9.14 -39.57 17.61
CA PRO A 102 -9.62 -38.32 17.02
C PRO A 102 -10.19 -37.39 18.11
N ALA A 103 -9.84 -36.10 18.07
CA ALA A 103 -10.46 -35.10 18.95
C ALA A 103 -11.99 -35.00 18.75
N THR A 104 -12.50 -35.44 17.59
CA THR A 104 -13.92 -35.62 17.30
C THR A 104 -14.09 -36.66 16.18
N HIS A 105 -15.15 -37.47 16.25
CA HIS A 105 -15.58 -38.33 15.15
C HIS A 105 -16.51 -37.61 14.16
N ARG A 106 -16.97 -36.40 14.51
CA ARG A 106 -17.79 -35.58 13.62
C ARG A 106 -16.87 -34.96 12.57
N ARG A 107 -16.93 -35.48 11.35
CA ARG A 107 -16.35 -34.82 10.18
C ARG A 107 -17.33 -33.77 9.69
N THR A 108 -16.92 -32.52 9.64
CA THR A 108 -17.65 -31.48 8.91
C THR A 108 -17.20 -31.56 7.46
N GLU A 109 -18.14 -31.59 6.51
CA GLU A 109 -17.79 -31.41 5.10
C GLU A 109 -17.02 -30.10 4.92
N SER A 110 -16.03 -30.10 4.02
CA SER A 110 -15.32 -28.88 3.69
C SER A 110 -16.28 -27.92 2.99
N THR A 111 -16.92 -27.02 3.75
CA THR A 111 -17.74 -25.92 3.22
C THR A 111 -16.87 -24.75 2.77
N GLY A 112 -15.59 -24.99 2.46
CA GLY A 112 -14.64 -23.98 2.07
C GLY A 112 -15.05 -23.36 0.75
N ASP A 113 -15.92 -22.35 0.81
CA ASP A 113 -16.22 -21.50 -0.33
C ASP A 113 -14.98 -20.64 -0.61
N PRO A 114 -14.32 -20.81 -1.77
CA PRO A 114 -13.19 -19.98 -2.17
C PRO A 114 -13.52 -18.48 -2.12
N ALA A 115 -14.81 -18.10 -2.24
CA ALA A 115 -15.26 -16.72 -2.10
C ALA A 115 -15.10 -16.14 -0.68
N ARG A 116 -14.85 -16.97 0.36
CA ARG A 116 -14.53 -16.50 1.73
C ARG A 116 -13.12 -15.90 1.86
N VAL A 117 -12.23 -16.17 0.90
CA VAL A 117 -11.04 -15.37 0.71
C VAL A 117 -11.43 -14.30 -0.30
N PRO A 118 -11.83 -13.09 0.15
CA PRO A 118 -12.20 -12.04 -0.79
C PRO A 118 -11.03 -11.83 -1.77
N PRO A 119 -11.32 -11.61 -3.07
CA PRO A 119 -10.28 -11.22 -4.01
C PRO A 119 -9.53 -10.01 -3.46
N LEU A 120 -8.27 -9.81 -3.86
CA LEU A 120 -7.54 -8.58 -3.54
C LEU A 120 -8.41 -7.41 -3.99
N ASP A 121 -9.06 -6.77 -3.04
CA ASP A 121 -9.96 -5.66 -3.31
C ASP A 121 -9.08 -4.49 -3.76
N PRO A 122 -9.15 -4.06 -5.03
CA PRO A 122 -8.36 -2.95 -5.53
C PRO A 122 -8.67 -1.65 -4.77
N GLU A 123 -9.86 -1.52 -4.17
CA GLU A 123 -10.26 -0.41 -3.32
C GLU A 123 -9.62 -0.46 -1.92
N MET A 124 -8.93 -1.55 -1.54
CA MET A 124 -8.18 -1.58 -0.27
C MET A 124 -6.84 -0.82 -0.33
N THR A 125 -6.39 -0.39 -1.53
CA THR A 125 -5.11 0.32 -1.71
C THR A 125 -5.18 1.80 -1.34
N LEU A 126 -6.29 2.49 -1.62
CA LEU A 126 -6.59 3.86 -1.18
C LEU A 126 -7.95 3.87 -0.49
N VAL A 127 -8.13 4.66 0.57
CA VAL A 127 -9.44 4.83 1.21
C VAL A 127 -10.03 6.20 0.90
N GLN A 128 -11.36 6.33 1.01
CA GLN A 128 -12.09 7.60 0.80
C GLN A 128 -11.78 8.22 -0.57
N THR A 129 -11.85 7.41 -1.62
CA THR A 129 -11.47 7.80 -3.00
C THR A 129 -12.45 8.74 -3.66
N ASP A 130 -13.67 8.87 -3.14
CA ASP A 130 -14.78 9.69 -3.64
C ASP A 130 -15.09 10.92 -2.75
N PHE A 131 -14.35 11.08 -1.65
CA PHE A 131 -14.50 12.17 -0.66
C PHE A 131 -15.92 12.32 -0.05
N GLN A 132 -16.80 11.32 -0.19
CA GLN A 132 -18.18 11.37 0.33
C GLN A 132 -18.29 11.00 1.81
N ARG A 133 -17.29 10.29 2.37
CA ARG A 133 -17.26 9.92 3.79
C ARG A 133 -16.88 11.11 4.67
N SER A 134 -17.45 11.16 5.88
CA SER A 134 -17.21 12.21 6.88
C SER A 134 -15.83 12.17 7.56
N ASP A 135 -14.94 11.26 7.16
CA ASP A 135 -13.58 11.20 7.70
C ASP A 135 -12.84 12.49 7.36
N PRO A 136 -12.26 13.20 8.35
CA PRO A 136 -11.60 14.46 8.10
C PRO A 136 -10.28 14.25 7.35
N ILE A 137 -10.00 15.13 6.40
CA ILE A 137 -8.68 15.23 5.79
C ILE A 137 -7.70 15.76 6.83
N LYS A 138 -6.55 15.11 6.98
CA LYS A 138 -5.59 15.40 8.06
C LYS A 138 -4.48 16.33 7.57
N PRO A 139 -3.75 17.01 8.48
CA PRO A 139 -2.54 17.74 8.10
C PRO A 139 -1.51 16.81 7.44
N LEU A 140 -0.79 17.29 6.42
CA LEU A 140 0.25 16.54 5.69
C LEU A 140 1.33 15.93 6.61
N THR A 141 1.61 16.63 7.71
CA THR A 141 2.57 16.24 8.76
C THR A 141 2.11 15.05 9.61
N SER A 142 0.83 14.67 9.51
CA SER A 142 0.30 13.52 10.23
C SER A 142 0.95 12.22 9.75
N GLY A 143 1.48 11.41 10.66
CA GLY A 143 2.04 10.09 10.31
C GLY A 143 1.00 9.15 9.68
N SER A 144 1.43 8.04 9.09
CA SER A 144 0.56 7.10 8.32
C SER A 144 -0.50 6.32 9.11
N ARG A 145 -0.29 6.09 10.42
CA ARG A 145 -1.15 5.17 11.21
C ARG A 145 -2.64 5.55 11.17
N PRO A 146 -3.02 6.84 11.27
CA PRO A 146 -4.35 7.28 10.88
C PRO A 146 -4.52 7.13 9.35
N LYS A 147 -5.42 6.24 8.93
CA LYS A 147 -5.78 6.05 7.52
C LYS A 147 -6.40 7.33 6.92
N GLY A 148 -6.38 7.41 5.60
CA GLY A 148 -7.02 8.49 4.85
C GLY A 148 -6.06 9.53 4.30
N TRP A 149 -6.68 10.52 3.67
CA TRP A 149 -6.04 11.62 2.98
C TRP A 149 -5.38 12.60 3.95
N ARG A 150 -4.31 13.22 3.46
CA ARG A 150 -3.63 14.32 4.12
C ARG A 150 -3.44 15.46 3.13
N ALA A 151 -3.50 16.69 3.64
CA ALA A 151 -3.24 17.85 2.82
C ALA A 151 -2.52 18.94 3.58
N ASP A 152 -1.90 19.82 2.81
CA ASP A 152 -1.29 21.05 3.28
C ASP A 152 -1.26 22.07 2.14
N PRO A 153 -1.63 23.34 2.38
CA PRO A 153 -2.36 23.79 3.56
C PRO A 153 -3.80 23.25 3.59
N LEU A 154 -4.36 23.08 4.78
CA LEU A 154 -5.80 22.88 4.95
C LEU A 154 -6.50 24.23 4.80
N GLY A 155 -7.53 24.27 3.96
CA GLY A 155 -8.10 25.51 3.49
C GLY A 155 -8.99 26.24 4.50
N ASP A 156 -9.36 25.66 5.64
CA ASP A 156 -10.32 26.28 6.57
C ASP A 156 -9.84 27.62 7.16
N GLU A 157 -8.53 27.87 7.14
CA GLU A 157 -7.91 29.07 7.72
C GLU A 157 -7.18 29.94 6.68
N ALA A 158 -7.17 29.55 5.40
CA ALA A 158 -6.39 30.22 4.35
C ALA A 158 -7.16 30.34 3.01
N PRO A 159 -6.88 31.40 2.21
CA PRO A 159 -7.50 31.59 0.90
C PRO A 159 -7.02 30.56 -0.14
N PHE A 160 -5.83 29.99 0.07
CA PHE A 160 -5.23 28.93 -0.74
C PHE A 160 -5.09 27.65 0.09
N GLY A 161 -5.56 26.52 -0.41
CA GLY A 161 -5.39 25.24 0.25
C GLY A 161 -6.33 24.16 -0.26
N MET A 162 -6.60 23.16 0.59
CA MET A 162 -7.51 22.07 0.30
C MET A 162 -8.73 22.10 1.24
N ARG A 163 -9.94 22.00 0.69
CA ARG A 163 -11.21 21.83 1.42
C ARG A 163 -12.05 20.73 0.80
N VAL A 164 -12.99 20.15 1.54
CA VAL A 164 -14.05 19.33 0.94
C VAL A 164 -15.28 20.20 0.72
N ILE A 165 -15.74 20.32 -0.53
CA ILE A 165 -16.87 21.17 -0.93
C ILE A 165 -17.82 20.33 -1.77
N ASN A 166 -19.08 20.24 -1.35
CA ASN A 166 -20.11 19.44 -2.04
C ASN A 166 -19.68 17.99 -2.31
N GLY A 167 -18.90 17.39 -1.40
CA GLY A 167 -18.41 16.03 -1.53
C GLY A 167 -17.18 15.85 -2.44
N ASN A 168 -16.58 16.94 -2.97
CA ASN A 168 -15.36 16.90 -3.76
C ASN A 168 -14.18 17.50 -3.00
N ALA A 169 -12.97 16.99 -3.23
CA ALA A 169 -11.77 17.67 -2.75
C ALA A 169 -11.46 18.87 -3.64
N ALA A 170 -11.55 20.07 -3.09
CA ALA A 170 -11.28 21.33 -3.76
C ALA A 170 -9.90 21.86 -3.35
N MET A 171 -8.99 22.01 -4.30
CA MET A 171 -7.60 22.45 -4.06
C MET A 171 -7.26 23.71 -4.84
N GLY A 172 -6.68 24.72 -4.20
CA GLY A 172 -6.23 25.96 -4.84
C GLY A 172 -6.81 27.18 -4.15
N TRP A 173 -7.15 28.20 -4.92
CA TRP A 173 -7.65 29.48 -4.40
C TRP A 173 -9.18 29.46 -4.29
N HIS A 174 -9.70 29.60 -3.07
CA HIS A 174 -11.14 29.46 -2.78
C HIS A 174 -11.95 30.76 -2.95
N GLY A 175 -11.30 31.88 -3.28
CA GLY A 175 -11.91 33.21 -3.31
C GLY A 175 -12.05 33.81 -1.90
N GLY A 176 -12.78 34.92 -1.82
CA GLY A 176 -12.93 35.72 -0.59
C GLY A 176 -11.89 36.82 -0.44
N ASP A 177 -12.20 37.80 0.41
CA ASP A 177 -11.28 38.90 0.72
C ASP A 177 -10.04 38.36 1.43
N LEU A 178 -8.88 38.82 0.98
CA LEU A 178 -7.65 38.54 1.70
C LEU A 178 -7.66 39.27 3.04
N PRO A 179 -7.21 38.63 4.13
CA PRO A 179 -6.93 39.33 5.37
C PRO A 179 -5.98 40.53 5.12
N ALA A 180 -6.21 41.65 5.80
CA ALA A 180 -5.31 42.78 5.72
C ALA A 180 -3.89 42.37 6.13
N GLY A 181 -2.89 42.61 5.27
CA GLY A 181 -1.51 42.19 5.50
C GLY A 181 -1.23 40.71 5.20
N TYR A 182 -2.13 40.00 4.50
CA TYR A 182 -1.86 38.64 4.05
C TYR A 182 -0.69 38.59 3.07
N GLU A 183 0.43 38.02 3.52
CA GLU A 183 1.58 37.72 2.68
C GLU A 183 1.38 36.36 2.01
N VAL A 184 1.54 36.35 0.68
CA VAL A 184 1.48 35.10 -0.10
C VAL A 184 2.71 34.26 0.23
N PRO A 185 2.56 33.06 0.84
CA PRO A 185 3.71 32.26 1.27
C PRO A 185 4.57 31.82 0.07
N GLN A 186 5.88 31.66 0.27
CA GLN A 186 6.79 31.12 -0.75
C GLN A 186 7.61 29.97 -0.15
N PRO A 187 7.62 28.75 -0.75
CA PRO A 187 6.89 28.37 -1.98
C PRO A 187 5.38 28.20 -1.72
N MET A 188 4.56 28.50 -2.74
CA MET A 188 3.14 28.15 -2.70
C MET A 188 2.90 26.75 -3.26
N LEU A 189 2.53 25.86 -2.35
CA LEU A 189 2.26 24.46 -2.61
C LEU A 189 0.95 24.07 -1.94
N ALA A 190 0.03 23.47 -2.69
CA ALA A 190 -1.07 22.70 -2.13
C ALA A 190 -0.91 21.24 -2.54
N ILE A 191 -0.98 20.35 -1.57
CA ILE A 191 -0.85 18.91 -1.81
C ILE A 191 -2.00 18.17 -1.14
N LEU A 192 -2.53 17.17 -1.84
CA LEU A 192 -3.45 16.17 -1.31
C LEU A 192 -2.81 14.80 -1.56
N ALA A 193 -2.47 14.09 -0.49
CA ALA A 193 -1.68 12.88 -0.54
C ALA A 193 -2.27 11.75 0.31
N GLN A 194 -2.04 10.51 -0.13
CA GLN A 194 -2.40 9.32 0.61
C GLN A 194 -1.35 8.21 0.41
N GLU A 195 -1.10 7.44 1.47
CA GLU A 195 -0.28 6.23 1.38
C GLU A 195 -1.03 5.13 0.61
N VAL A 196 -0.34 4.47 -0.32
CA VAL A 196 -0.82 3.25 -0.96
C VAL A 196 -0.65 2.09 0.01
N ARG A 197 -1.75 1.43 0.37
CA ARG A 197 -1.75 0.30 1.31
C ARG A 197 -1.30 -0.97 0.61
N SER A 198 -0.40 -1.71 1.27
CA SER A 198 0.13 -2.99 0.81
C SER A 198 0.61 -2.97 -0.65
N PRO A 199 1.53 -2.07 -1.04
CA PRO A 199 1.96 -1.97 -2.42
C PRO A 199 2.79 -3.19 -2.83
N PHE A 200 2.44 -3.78 -3.97
CA PHE A 200 3.17 -4.87 -4.64
C PHE A 200 4.01 -4.34 -5.80
N ALA A 201 5.09 -5.03 -6.17
CA ALA A 201 5.86 -4.71 -7.36
C ALA A 201 5.04 -4.99 -8.63
N GLY A 202 5.08 -4.08 -9.61
CA GLY A 202 4.31 -4.15 -10.85
C GLY A 202 3.89 -2.78 -11.34
N THR A 203 2.93 -2.74 -12.26
CA THR A 203 2.44 -1.50 -12.87
C THR A 203 1.24 -0.93 -12.12
N TYR A 204 1.28 0.37 -11.86
CA TYR A 204 0.19 1.15 -11.28
C TYR A 204 -0.30 2.20 -12.25
N GLN A 205 -1.61 2.36 -12.29
CA GLN A 205 -2.31 3.41 -13.03
C GLN A 205 -3.11 4.24 -12.03
N LEU A 206 -2.67 5.47 -11.78
CA LEU A 206 -3.36 6.47 -10.98
C LEU A 206 -4.25 7.28 -11.92
N ARG A 207 -5.56 7.24 -11.68
CA ARG A 207 -6.55 8.04 -12.40
C ARG A 207 -7.22 9.01 -11.45
N VAL A 208 -7.35 10.25 -11.86
CA VAL A 208 -7.99 11.30 -11.08
C VAL A 208 -9.01 11.99 -11.95
N ARG A 209 -10.27 11.97 -11.51
CA ARG A 209 -11.36 12.68 -12.17
C ARG A 209 -11.48 14.06 -11.54
N LEU A 210 -11.11 15.09 -12.30
CA LEU A 210 -11.00 16.46 -11.79
C LEU A 210 -11.47 17.51 -12.81
N ALA A 211 -11.82 18.70 -12.33
CA ALA A 211 -12.22 19.86 -13.13
C ALA A 211 -11.54 21.13 -12.61
N GLY A 212 -11.34 22.13 -13.48
CA GLY A 212 -10.98 23.47 -13.05
C GLY A 212 -12.24 24.30 -12.77
N GLU A 213 -12.27 24.99 -11.64
CA GLU A 213 -13.32 25.95 -11.29
C GLU A 213 -12.71 27.35 -11.19
N SER A 214 -13.33 28.34 -11.83
CA SER A 214 -12.92 29.74 -11.70
C SER A 214 -14.09 30.72 -11.57
N SER A 215 -13.84 31.90 -11.00
CA SER A 215 -14.82 33.00 -11.00
C SER A 215 -15.06 33.60 -12.39
N ASP A 216 -14.03 33.58 -13.23
CA ASP A 216 -13.99 34.19 -14.55
C ASP A 216 -12.78 33.68 -15.36
N GLU A 217 -12.73 34.03 -16.65
CA GLU A 217 -11.67 33.60 -17.59
C GLU A 217 -10.30 34.24 -17.28
N LYS A 218 -10.28 35.48 -16.80
CA LYS A 218 -9.03 36.18 -16.45
C LYS A 218 -8.36 35.48 -15.26
N THR A 219 -9.16 35.09 -14.27
CA THR A 219 -8.72 34.36 -13.08
C THR A 219 -8.30 32.93 -13.42
N ALA A 220 -9.01 32.24 -14.31
CA ALA A 220 -8.58 30.93 -14.83
C ALA A 220 -7.22 31.00 -15.52
N LYS A 221 -7.06 31.95 -16.45
CA LYS A 221 -5.82 32.16 -17.20
C LYS A 221 -4.68 32.50 -16.26
N TRP A 222 -4.90 33.43 -15.32
CA TRP A 222 -3.93 33.77 -14.28
C TRP A 222 -3.47 32.54 -13.50
N PHE A 223 -4.40 31.67 -13.09
CA PHE A 223 -4.05 30.46 -12.35
C PHE A 223 -3.21 29.51 -13.22
N GLN A 224 -3.61 29.28 -14.47
CA GLN A 224 -2.89 28.41 -15.41
C GLN A 224 -1.49 28.95 -15.78
N GLU A 225 -1.29 30.27 -15.77
CA GLU A 225 0.01 30.90 -16.03
C GLU A 225 0.96 30.87 -14.83
N ASN A 226 0.41 30.80 -13.61
CA ASN A 226 1.19 30.88 -12.38
C ASN A 226 1.39 29.53 -11.69
N PHE A 227 0.52 28.55 -11.94
CA PHE A 227 0.51 27.28 -11.23
C PHE A 227 0.57 26.08 -12.17
N THR A 228 1.29 25.07 -11.72
CA THR A 228 1.29 23.75 -12.35
C THR A 228 0.58 22.76 -11.44
N CYS A 229 -0.35 22.00 -12.02
CA CYS A 229 -1.04 20.92 -11.36
C CYS A 229 -0.37 19.60 -11.76
N ARG A 230 -0.13 18.69 -10.82
CA ARG A 230 0.55 17.41 -11.06
C ARG A 230 -0.10 16.24 -10.37
N LEU A 231 -0.11 15.09 -11.03
CA LEU A 231 -0.28 13.80 -10.36
C LEU A 231 1.08 13.23 -10.05
N GLN A 232 1.25 12.61 -8.88
CA GLN A 232 2.54 12.07 -8.44
C GLN A 232 2.40 10.70 -7.80
N PHE A 233 3.40 9.85 -8.07
CA PHE A 233 3.80 8.78 -7.16
C PHE A 233 5.01 9.23 -6.36
N PHE A 234 5.04 8.93 -5.07
CA PHE A 234 6.17 9.28 -4.20
C PHE A 234 6.53 8.15 -3.24
N GLN A 235 7.75 8.21 -2.72
CA GLN A 235 8.27 7.35 -1.66
C GLN A 235 8.42 8.16 -0.37
N PHE A 236 8.02 7.59 0.77
CA PHE A 236 8.32 8.20 2.07
C PHE A 236 9.82 8.09 2.39
N THR A 237 10.42 9.16 2.91
CA THR A 237 11.84 9.17 3.27
C THR A 237 12.10 8.91 4.75
N GLU A 238 11.04 8.81 5.56
CA GLU A 238 11.13 8.57 7.01
C GLU A 238 10.05 7.62 7.56
N ARG A 239 10.34 6.99 8.70
CA ARG A 239 9.54 5.88 9.27
C ARG A 239 8.16 6.27 9.81
N THR A 240 7.99 7.54 10.19
CA THR A 240 6.70 8.14 10.56
C THR A 240 5.72 8.16 9.38
N LYS A 241 6.26 8.08 8.14
CA LYS A 241 5.53 8.24 6.88
C LYS A 241 4.74 9.55 6.84
N ASN A 242 5.40 10.63 7.24
CA ASN A 242 4.95 11.98 7.01
C ASN A 242 5.07 12.29 5.51
N ALA A 243 3.99 12.70 4.86
CA ALA A 243 4.00 12.97 3.41
C ALA A 243 4.72 14.29 3.05
N ALA A 244 5.04 15.14 4.02
CA ALA A 244 5.94 16.27 3.84
C ALA A 244 7.37 15.82 3.52
N HIS A 245 7.79 14.67 4.07
CA HIS A 245 9.10 14.06 3.85
C HIS A 245 9.00 12.94 2.83
N ARG A 246 9.04 13.34 1.55
CA ARG A 246 8.84 12.45 0.40
C ARG A 246 9.87 12.67 -0.70
N LYS A 247 10.09 11.62 -1.50
CA LYS A 247 10.82 11.65 -2.76
C LYS A 247 9.86 11.32 -3.91
N THR A 248 9.71 12.21 -4.87
CA THR A 248 8.92 11.94 -6.07
C THR A 248 9.54 10.81 -6.90
N LEU A 249 8.73 9.83 -7.27
CA LEU A 249 9.11 8.67 -8.09
C LEU A 249 8.65 8.80 -9.54
N ALA A 250 7.49 9.42 -9.75
CA ALA A 250 6.94 9.75 -11.06
C ALA A 250 5.99 10.94 -10.91
N SER A 251 5.91 11.77 -11.94
CA SER A 251 5.03 12.94 -11.98
C SER A 251 4.57 13.18 -13.41
N VAL A 252 3.35 13.66 -13.57
CA VAL A 252 2.84 14.19 -14.85
C VAL A 252 2.10 15.49 -14.57
N ASP A 253 2.32 16.47 -15.43
CA ASP A 253 1.57 17.73 -15.38
C ASP A 253 0.17 17.50 -15.96
N VAL A 254 -0.85 18.08 -15.31
CA VAL A 254 -2.24 18.00 -15.74
C VAL A 254 -2.81 19.38 -15.99
N HIS A 255 -3.61 19.51 -17.04
CA HIS A 255 -4.13 20.78 -17.53
C HIS A 255 -5.66 20.72 -17.63
N PRO A 256 -6.38 20.81 -16.50
CA PRO A 256 -7.84 20.76 -16.53
C PRO A 256 -8.45 21.98 -17.20
N THR A 257 -9.59 21.77 -17.86
CA THR A 257 -10.42 22.86 -18.36
C THR A 257 -11.06 23.60 -17.20
N PHE A 258 -10.89 24.92 -17.15
CA PHE A 258 -11.54 25.78 -16.15
C PHE A 258 -12.91 26.25 -16.64
N SER A 259 -13.89 26.24 -15.74
CA SER A 259 -15.28 26.65 -16.00
C SER A 259 -15.81 27.55 -14.89
N LYS A 260 -16.68 28.49 -15.28
CA LYS A 260 -17.37 29.42 -14.36
C LYS A 260 -18.67 28.88 -13.79
N THR A 261 -19.38 28.04 -14.54
CA THR A 261 -20.75 27.62 -14.21
C THR A 261 -20.77 26.20 -13.68
N THR A 262 -20.59 25.24 -14.58
CA THR A 262 -20.62 23.81 -14.28
C THR A 262 -19.21 23.26 -14.43
N PRO A 263 -18.62 22.65 -13.38
CA PRO A 263 -17.33 22.00 -13.49
C PRO A 263 -17.37 20.90 -14.56
N LYS A 264 -16.45 20.94 -15.52
CA LYS A 264 -16.31 19.92 -16.55
C LYS A 264 -15.29 18.89 -16.09
N PHE A 265 -15.76 17.79 -15.52
CA PHE A 265 -14.88 16.73 -15.03
C PHE A 265 -14.22 15.97 -16.18
N GLU A 266 -12.91 15.84 -16.08
CA GLU A 266 -12.03 15.15 -17.01
C GLU A 266 -11.21 14.12 -16.25
N GLU A 267 -10.86 13.02 -16.92
CA GLU A 267 -10.01 11.99 -16.32
C GLU A 267 -8.55 12.25 -16.70
N MET A 268 -7.70 12.39 -15.68
CA MET A 268 -6.26 12.56 -15.81
C MET A 268 -5.56 11.30 -15.31
N GLU A 269 -4.44 10.92 -15.95
CA GLU A 269 -3.80 9.64 -15.68
C GLU A 269 -2.27 9.74 -15.52
N LEU A 270 -1.73 8.97 -14.57
CA LEU A 270 -0.31 8.69 -14.41
C LEU A 270 -0.09 7.18 -14.29
N VAL A 271 0.68 6.62 -15.23
CA VAL A 271 1.10 5.21 -15.20
C VAL A 271 2.56 5.10 -14.79
N LYS A 272 2.87 4.19 -13.86
CA LYS A 272 4.25 3.91 -13.45
C LYS A 272 4.45 2.43 -13.18
N GLU A 273 5.50 1.89 -13.78
CA GLU A 273 6.02 0.55 -13.47
C GLU A 273 7.03 0.62 -12.32
N PHE A 274 6.77 -0.16 -11.26
CA PHE A 274 7.61 -0.34 -10.08
C PHE A 274 8.15 -1.76 -10.02
N VAL A 275 9.08 -2.07 -10.92
CA VAL A 275 9.79 -3.35 -10.98
C VAL A 275 11.29 -3.14 -10.94
N ASN A 276 12.02 -4.16 -10.50
CA ASN A 276 13.46 -4.15 -10.63
C ASN A 276 13.80 -4.40 -12.12
N PRO A 277 14.61 -3.54 -12.77
CA PRO A 277 15.01 -3.76 -14.16
C PRO A 277 15.87 -5.01 -14.33
N ASN A 278 16.54 -5.48 -13.28
CA ASN A 278 17.35 -6.69 -13.31
C ASN A 278 16.49 -7.93 -13.04
N PRO A 279 16.43 -8.89 -13.98
CA PRO A 279 15.69 -10.14 -13.79
C PRO A 279 16.12 -10.87 -12.52
N GLY A 280 15.15 -11.35 -11.72
CA GLY A 280 15.39 -12.10 -10.48
C GLY A 280 15.74 -11.26 -9.25
N ALA A 281 15.97 -9.95 -9.40
CA ALA A 281 16.23 -9.07 -8.28
C ALA A 281 14.94 -8.53 -7.65
N ASN A 282 14.92 -8.42 -6.32
CA ASN A 282 13.78 -7.90 -5.58
C ASN A 282 13.60 -6.38 -5.82
N PHE A 283 12.35 -5.93 -5.91
CA PHE A 283 12.00 -4.51 -5.86
C PHE A 283 11.51 -4.14 -4.45
N SER A 284 11.83 -2.94 -3.98
CA SER A 284 11.37 -2.46 -2.68
C SER A 284 10.88 -1.03 -2.78
N PHE A 285 9.70 -0.77 -2.19
CA PHE A 285 9.18 0.58 -1.97
C PHE A 285 9.85 1.28 -0.77
N GLY A 286 10.90 0.70 -0.18
CA GLY A 286 11.57 1.26 0.99
C GLY A 286 10.61 1.39 2.17
N ILE A 287 10.29 2.63 2.55
CA ILE A 287 9.44 2.93 3.70
C ILE A 287 7.95 3.06 3.31
N GLY A 288 7.62 3.03 2.02
CA GLY A 288 6.26 2.98 1.51
C GLY A 288 6.07 3.77 0.21
N LEU A 289 4.93 3.53 -0.45
CA LEU A 289 4.49 4.22 -1.65
C LEU A 289 3.33 5.16 -1.30
N GLY A 290 3.26 6.31 -1.94
CA GLY A 290 2.12 7.22 -1.86
C GLY A 290 1.75 7.80 -3.22
N VAL A 291 0.53 8.33 -3.29
CA VAL A 291 0.02 9.10 -4.42
C VAL A 291 -0.30 10.52 -3.96
N ALA A 292 -0.14 11.50 -4.85
CA ALA A 292 -0.53 12.87 -4.57
C ALA A 292 -1.09 13.59 -5.79
N VAL A 293 -2.02 14.51 -5.53
CA VAL A 293 -2.35 15.63 -6.42
C VAL A 293 -1.66 16.86 -5.84
N VAL A 294 -0.95 17.61 -6.67
CA VAL A 294 -0.12 18.74 -6.25
C VAL A 294 -0.43 19.96 -7.12
N ILE A 295 -0.60 21.11 -6.49
CA ILE A 295 -0.63 22.42 -7.15
C ILE A 295 0.57 23.20 -6.63
N GLU A 296 1.42 23.68 -7.52
CA GLU A 296 2.62 24.42 -7.16
C GLU A 296 2.71 25.69 -8.00
N LYS A 297 3.04 26.82 -7.36
CA LYS A 297 3.38 28.05 -8.10
C LYS A 297 4.73 27.85 -8.79
N THR A 298 4.74 27.99 -10.11
CA THR A 298 5.93 27.82 -10.95
C THR A 298 6.37 29.11 -11.64
N SER A 299 5.55 30.17 -11.60
CA SER A 299 5.94 31.48 -12.12
C SER A 299 7.06 32.13 -11.30
N PRO A 300 7.96 32.90 -11.93
CA PRO A 300 9.00 33.66 -11.24
C PRO A 300 8.41 34.89 -10.50
N GLY A 301 9.11 35.35 -9.46
CA GLY A 301 8.75 36.56 -8.71
C GLY A 301 7.53 36.43 -7.78
N ASP A 302 7.11 37.54 -7.20
CA ASP A 302 5.95 37.57 -6.31
C ASP A 302 4.63 37.38 -7.06
N LEU A 303 3.68 36.69 -6.43
CA LEU A 303 2.38 36.46 -7.03
C LEU A 303 1.54 37.74 -6.98
N GLN A 304 1.22 38.30 -8.15
CA GLN A 304 0.24 39.39 -8.24
C GLN A 304 -1.16 38.81 -8.45
N LEU A 305 -2.09 39.14 -7.56
CA LEU A 305 -3.48 38.70 -7.69
C LEU A 305 -4.24 39.52 -8.75
N PRO A 306 -5.21 38.91 -9.47
CA PRO A 306 -6.07 39.64 -10.40
C PRO A 306 -6.83 40.79 -9.72
N SER A 307 -6.95 41.94 -10.38
CA SER A 307 -7.76 43.08 -9.91
C SER A 307 -9.24 42.70 -9.80
N GLY A 308 -9.88 42.92 -8.62
CA GLY A 308 -11.29 42.56 -8.37
C GLY A 308 -11.61 41.74 -7.09
N SER A 309 -10.67 41.68 -6.13
CA SER A 309 -10.83 41.32 -4.71
C SER A 309 -11.24 39.91 -4.26
N SER A 310 -11.50 38.93 -5.13
CA SER A 310 -11.78 37.55 -4.67
C SER A 310 -11.59 36.49 -5.76
N PRO A 311 -10.38 36.33 -6.35
CA PRO A 311 -10.17 35.41 -7.45
C PRO A 311 -10.45 33.97 -7.01
N LEU A 312 -11.50 33.32 -7.52
CA LEU A 312 -11.69 31.88 -7.29
C LEU A 312 -11.01 31.15 -8.44
N ALA A 313 -10.04 30.29 -8.13
CA ALA A 313 -9.39 29.40 -9.08
C ALA A 313 -8.87 28.15 -8.36
N ARG A 314 -9.50 27.00 -8.61
CA ARG A 314 -9.20 25.75 -7.90
C ARG A 314 -9.43 24.53 -8.77
N LEU A 315 -8.81 23.43 -8.40
CA LEU A 315 -9.18 22.10 -8.85
C LEU A 315 -10.32 21.56 -8.00
N SER A 316 -11.27 20.92 -8.63
CA SER A 316 -12.32 20.11 -8.01
C SER A 316 -12.05 18.67 -8.36
N ILE A 317 -11.79 17.83 -7.36
CA ILE A 317 -11.46 16.41 -7.54
C ILE A 317 -12.65 15.60 -7.06
N GLU A 318 -13.33 14.95 -8.01
CA GLU A 318 -14.49 14.10 -7.73
C GLU A 318 -14.04 12.75 -7.18
N CYS A 319 -13.03 12.13 -7.82
CA CYS A 319 -12.49 10.88 -7.30
C CYS A 319 -11.02 10.62 -7.70
N VAL A 320 -10.36 9.77 -6.92
CA VAL A 320 -9.02 9.25 -7.16
C VAL A 320 -9.07 7.73 -7.17
N GLN A 321 -8.68 7.11 -8.27
CA GLN A 321 -8.62 5.67 -8.43
C GLN A 321 -7.18 5.21 -8.61
N LEU A 322 -6.81 4.11 -7.97
CA LEU A 322 -5.52 3.46 -8.17
C LEU A 322 -5.73 2.02 -8.60
N LYS A 323 -5.32 1.70 -9.83
CA LYS A 323 -5.38 0.36 -10.37
C LYS A 323 -4.01 -0.28 -10.37
N PHE A 324 -3.90 -1.46 -9.78
CA PHE A 324 -2.74 -2.34 -9.93
C PHE A 324 -2.96 -3.28 -11.11
N ILE A 325 -2.06 -3.23 -12.10
CA ILE A 325 -2.15 -4.01 -13.35
C ILE A 325 -1.35 -5.32 -13.26
N GLY A 326 -0.64 -5.54 -12.14
CA GLY A 326 0.24 -6.71 -12.00
C GLY A 326 1.47 -6.63 -12.90
N LYS A 327 2.30 -7.67 -12.86
CA LYS A 327 3.36 -7.89 -13.83
C LYS A 327 2.80 -8.84 -14.88
N GLU A 328 2.85 -8.47 -16.17
CA GLU A 328 2.57 -9.45 -17.22
C GLU A 328 3.52 -10.63 -17.05
N ARG A 329 2.95 -11.82 -16.95
CA ARG A 329 3.73 -13.04 -16.80
C ARG A 329 4.48 -13.27 -18.09
N ASN A 330 5.80 -13.06 -18.07
CA ASN A 330 6.64 -13.45 -19.18
C ASN A 330 6.76 -14.98 -19.21
N GLU A 331 6.01 -15.62 -20.09
CA GLU A 331 6.00 -17.09 -20.26
C GLU A 331 7.35 -17.65 -20.75
N LYS A 332 8.28 -16.78 -21.21
CA LYS A 332 9.60 -17.18 -21.70
C LYS A 332 10.70 -17.23 -20.63
N VAL A 333 10.44 -16.77 -19.40
CA VAL A 333 11.44 -16.80 -18.30
C VAL A 333 11.59 -18.19 -17.67
N THR A 334 10.66 -19.11 -17.97
CA THR A 334 10.70 -20.53 -17.58
C THR A 334 11.27 -21.44 -18.67
N LYS A 335 12.09 -20.94 -19.59
CA LYS A 335 12.87 -21.78 -20.53
C LYS A 335 14.35 -21.60 -20.28
#